data_AF-A0A4Q4CMW5-F1
#
_entry.id   AF-A0A4Q4CMW5-F1
#
_cell.length_a   1.000
_cell.length_b   1.000
_cell.length_c   1.000
_cell.angle_alpha   90.00
_cell.angle_beta   90.00
_cell.angle_gamma   90.00
#
_symmetry.space_group_name_H-M   'P 1'
#
loop_
_entity.id
_entity.type
_entity.pdbx_description
1 polymer ?
#
loop_
_entity_poly.entity_id
_entity_poly.type
_entity_poly.pdbx_seq_one_letter_code
_entity_poly.pdbx_strand_id
1 'polypeptide(L)'
;MSGGSTKRYSADELRALAQRGQSRTDAARILGHSEEVLERAIANDPDWDDMPEDWHARAEAVMPRPKVAVSIRLDADLVDQLRASGRGWQTRVNAILRAWQDAKKSSAA
;
A
#
# COMPACT_ATOMS: atom_id res chain seq x y z
N MET A 1 -5.44 8.04 17.60
CA MET A 1 -5.66 7.92 16.14
C MET A 1 -5.80 6.46 15.80
N SER A 2 -6.97 6.05 15.30
CA SER A 2 -7.29 4.64 15.04
C SER A 2 -6.46 4.16 13.85
N GLY A 3 -5.36 3.46 14.11
CA GLY A 3 -4.66 2.71 13.07
C GLY A 3 -5.53 1.51 12.71
N GLY A 4 -6.09 1.49 11.50
CA GLY A 4 -6.73 0.28 10.98
C GLY A 4 -5.75 -0.87 11.11
N SER A 5 -6.07 -1.85 11.95
CA SER A 5 -5.25 -3.03 12.18
C SER A 5 -5.25 -3.87 10.91
N THR A 6 -4.26 -3.65 10.04
CA THR A 6 -3.97 -4.59 8.96
C THR A 6 -3.54 -5.90 9.60
N LYS A 7 -4.43 -6.89 9.60
CA LYS A 7 -4.11 -8.24 10.06
C LYS A 7 -3.28 -8.94 8.99
N ARG A 8 -2.16 -9.54 9.40
CA ARG A 8 -1.36 -10.40 8.54
C ARG A 8 -1.87 -11.83 8.72
N TYR A 9 -2.09 -12.50 7.59
CA TYR A 9 -2.43 -13.92 7.53
C TYR A 9 -1.43 -14.62 6.63
N SER A 10 -1.04 -15.85 6.98
CA SER A 10 -0.36 -16.76 6.07
C SER A 10 -1.35 -17.35 5.07
N ALA A 11 -0.84 -17.90 3.97
CA ALA A 11 -1.68 -18.61 3.00
C ALA A 11 -2.45 -19.77 3.66
N ASP A 12 -1.82 -20.50 4.58
CA ASP A 12 -2.43 -21.63 5.29
C ASP A 12 -3.53 -21.15 6.24
N GLU A 13 -3.32 -20.03 6.93
CA GLU A 13 -4.34 -19.41 7.80
C GLU A 13 -5.56 -18.95 6.99
N LEU A 14 -5.34 -18.34 5.81
CA LEU A 14 -6.44 -17.95 4.91
C LEU A 14 -7.24 -19.16 4.42
N ARG A 15 -6.56 -20.25 4.05
CA ARG A 15 -7.25 -21.51 3.67
C ARG A 15 -8.04 -22.09 4.84
N ALA A 16 -7.48 -22.09 6.05
CA ALA A 16 -8.17 -22.57 7.25
C ALA A 16 -9.40 -21.71 7.59
N LEU A 17 -9.33 -20.38 7.44
CA LEU A 17 -10.47 -19.49 7.63
C LEU A 17 -11.57 -19.76 6.61
N ALA A 18 -11.21 -19.98 5.34
CA ALA A 18 -12.17 -20.35 4.31
C ALA A 18 -12.88 -21.67 4.62
N GLN A 19 -12.15 -22.71 5.03
CA GLN A 19 -12.73 -24.00 5.44
C GLN A 19 -13.69 -23.88 6.63
N ARG A 20 -13.46 -22.91 7.51
CA ARG A 20 -14.31 -22.64 8.69
C ARG A 20 -15.48 -21.70 8.40
N GLY A 21 -15.67 -21.26 7.15
CA GLY A 21 -16.70 -20.28 6.78
C GLY A 21 -16.44 -18.87 7.34
N GLN A 22 -15.19 -18.57 7.73
CA GLN A 22 -14.78 -17.27 8.29
C GLN A 22 -14.03 -16.41 7.27
N SER A 23 -13.96 -16.86 6.01
CA SER A 23 -13.46 -16.03 4.92
C SER A 23 -14.39 -14.84 4.72
N ARG A 24 -13.80 -13.65 4.61
CA ARG A 24 -14.53 -12.43 4.21
C ARG A 24 -14.65 -12.32 2.69
N THR A 25 -13.99 -13.20 1.95
CA THR A 25 -14.03 -13.25 0.49
C THR A 25 -15.02 -14.31 0.04
N ASP A 26 -16.01 -13.90 -0.73
CA ASP A 26 -16.95 -14.78 -1.43
C ASP A 26 -16.28 -15.35 -2.69
N ALA A 27 -15.54 -16.44 -2.53
CA ALA A 27 -14.79 -17.06 -3.62
C ALA A 27 -15.70 -17.68 -4.68
N ALA A 28 -16.88 -18.20 -4.29
CA ALA A 28 -17.82 -18.81 -5.22
C ALA A 28 -18.38 -17.78 -6.21
N ARG A 29 -18.71 -16.57 -5.72
CA ARG A 29 -19.11 -15.45 -6.58
C ARG A 29 -18.01 -15.04 -7.56
N ILE A 30 -16.77 -14.92 -7.08
CA ILE A 30 -15.64 -14.46 -7.90
C ILE A 30 -15.33 -15.47 -9.01
N LEU A 31 -15.21 -16.76 -8.64
CA LEU A 31 -14.88 -17.83 -9.57
C LEU A 31 -16.02 -18.18 -10.53
N GLY A 32 -17.25 -17.72 -10.25
CA GLY A 32 -18.41 -17.90 -11.11
C GLY A 32 -18.55 -16.88 -12.24
N HIS A 33 -17.70 -15.85 -12.30
CA HIS A 33 -17.72 -14.88 -13.40
C HIS A 33 -17.13 -15.50 -14.68
N SER A 34 -17.78 -15.25 -15.83
CA SER A 34 -17.22 -15.58 -17.14
C SER A 34 -16.20 -14.53 -17.58
N GLU A 35 -15.33 -14.89 -18.52
CA GLU A 35 -14.32 -13.98 -19.07
C GLU A 35 -14.96 -12.72 -19.65
N GLU A 36 -16.08 -12.84 -20.36
CA GLU A 36 -16.77 -11.69 -20.96
C GLU A 36 -17.31 -10.71 -19.91
N VAL A 37 -17.71 -11.22 -18.74
CA VAL A 37 -18.16 -10.39 -17.63
C VAL A 37 -16.98 -9.69 -16.98
N LEU A 38 -15.82 -10.36 -16.85
CA LEU A 38 -14.60 -9.77 -16.31
C LEU A 38 -14.05 -8.68 -17.23
N GLU A 39 -13.93 -8.95 -18.53
CA GLU A 39 -13.49 -7.99 -19.54
C GLU A 39 -14.37 -6.75 -19.58
N ARG A 40 -15.70 -6.94 -19.53
CA ARG A 40 -16.63 -5.80 -19.44
C ARG A 40 -16.44 -5.02 -18.14
N ALA A 41 -16.20 -5.69 -17.01
CA ALA A 41 -15.99 -5.00 -15.74
C ALA A 41 -14.70 -4.16 -15.78
N ILE A 42 -13.60 -4.70 -16.30
CA ILE A 42 -12.33 -4.00 -16.47
C ILE A 42 -12.51 -2.78 -17.39
N ALA A 43 -13.15 -2.97 -18.56
CA ALA A 43 -13.35 -1.90 -19.53
C ALA A 43 -14.27 -0.77 -19.07
N ASN A 44 -15.05 -0.97 -18.00
CA ASN A 44 -15.95 0.05 -17.44
C ASN A 44 -15.48 0.57 -16.06
N ASP A 45 -14.28 0.17 -15.60
CA ASP A 45 -13.75 0.60 -14.32
C ASP A 45 -13.05 1.97 -14.45
N PRO A 46 -13.59 3.04 -13.84
CA PRO A 46 -13.01 4.38 -13.95
C PRO A 46 -11.59 4.47 -13.38
N ASP A 47 -11.20 3.56 -12.47
CA ASP A 47 -9.85 3.53 -11.91
C ASP A 47 -8.81 3.06 -12.94
N TRP A 48 -9.24 2.48 -14.06
CA TRP A 48 -8.39 2.00 -15.15
C TRP A 48 -8.27 2.95 -16.34
N ASP A 49 -9.15 3.95 -16.48
CA ASP A 49 -9.24 4.81 -17.67
C ASP A 49 -7.91 5.52 -18.04
N ASP A 50 -7.14 5.96 -17.04
CA ASP A 50 -5.90 6.72 -17.21
C ASP A 50 -4.63 5.89 -16.92
N MET A 51 -4.74 4.57 -16.76
CA MET A 51 -3.60 3.73 -16.40
C MET A 51 -2.69 3.52 -17.63
N PRO A 52 -1.39 3.87 -17.57
CA PRO A 52 -0.46 3.61 -18.66
C PRO A 52 -0.34 2.10 -18.94
N GLU A 53 -0.27 1.69 -20.20
CA GLU A 53 -0.13 0.27 -20.57
C GLU A 53 1.10 -0.39 -19.91
N ASP A 54 2.17 0.39 -19.74
CA ASP A 54 3.44 -0.01 -19.13
C ASP A 54 3.53 0.30 -17.62
N TRP A 55 2.40 0.55 -16.93
CA TRP A 55 2.39 0.85 -15.49
C TRP A 55 3.18 -0.17 -14.65
N HIS A 56 3.16 -1.43 -15.09
CA HIS A 56 3.81 -2.56 -14.44
C HIS A 56 5.33 -2.62 -14.69
N ALA A 57 5.85 -1.96 -15.73
CA ALA A 57 7.26 -2.02 -16.11
C ALA A 57 8.21 -1.48 -15.04
N ARG A 58 7.73 -0.57 -14.18
CA ARG A 58 8.48 0.01 -13.05
C ARG A 58 7.87 -0.32 -11.69
N ALA A 59 6.82 -1.15 -11.66
CA ALA A 59 6.17 -1.51 -10.42
C ALA A 59 7.09 -2.43 -9.59
N GLU A 60 7.41 -2.02 -8.37
CA GLU A 60 8.18 -2.84 -7.44
C GLU A 60 7.23 -3.50 -6.43
N ALA A 61 7.36 -4.82 -6.28
CA ALA A 61 6.64 -5.56 -5.25
C ALA A 61 7.19 -5.20 -3.86
N VAL A 62 6.58 -4.23 -3.19
CA VAL A 62 6.99 -3.81 -1.85
C VAL A 62 6.24 -4.59 -0.78
N MET A 63 6.94 -5.48 -0.07
CA MET A 63 6.40 -6.09 1.14
C MET A 63 6.51 -5.10 2.31
N PRO A 64 5.39 -4.64 2.90
CA PRO A 64 5.43 -3.64 3.96
C PRO A 64 6.08 -4.22 5.22
N ARG A 65 7.31 -3.78 5.50
CA ARG A 65 8.02 -4.10 6.74
C ARG A 65 7.44 -3.27 7.89
N PRO A 66 7.31 -3.84 9.10
CA PRO A 66 6.95 -3.06 10.29
C PRO A 66 7.89 -1.87 10.44
N LYS A 67 7.32 -0.68 10.68
CA LYS A 67 8.12 0.50 11.03
C LYS A 67 8.64 0.33 12.46
N VAL A 68 9.89 0.68 12.70
CA VAL A 68 10.44 0.76 14.06
C VAL A 68 9.98 2.09 14.66
N ALA A 69 9.33 2.03 15.82
CA ALA A 69 8.97 3.24 16.56
C ALA A 69 10.22 3.83 17.19
N VAL A 70 10.60 5.03 16.75
CA VAL A 70 11.73 5.80 17.29
C VAL A 70 11.23 7.14 17.78
N SER A 71 11.79 7.62 18.90
CA SER A 71 11.54 8.97 19.40
C SER A 71 12.72 9.86 19.02
N ILE A 72 12.45 10.93 18.26
CA ILE A 72 13.44 11.90 17.82
C ILE A 72 12.94 13.32 18.10
N ARG A 73 13.86 14.26 18.28
CA ARG A 73 13.56 15.69 18.37
C ARG A 73 13.79 16.33 17.01
N LEU A 74 12.87 17.19 16.59
CA LEU A 74 12.90 17.96 15.36
C LEU A 74 12.67 19.43 15.72
N ASP A 75 13.18 20.33 14.88
CA ASP A 75 12.97 21.76 15.07
C ASP A 75 11.48 22.12 14.98
N ALA A 76 11.06 23.09 15.79
CA ALA A 76 9.64 23.42 15.96
C ALA A 76 9.00 23.95 14.67
N ASP A 77 9.71 24.84 13.98
CA ASP A 77 9.30 25.42 12.70
C ASP A 77 9.15 24.35 11.60
N LEU A 78 10.05 23.37 11.57
CA LEU A 78 9.97 22.24 10.65
C LEU A 78 8.73 21.38 10.92
N VAL A 79 8.46 21.08 12.20
CA VAL A 79 7.26 20.31 12.60
C VAL A 79 5.99 21.04 12.21
N ASP A 80 5.94 22.37 12.37
CA ASP A 80 4.78 23.18 12.02
C ASP A 80 4.52 23.18 10.51
N GLN A 81 5.56 23.36 9.69
CA GLN A 81 5.46 23.26 8.24
C GLN A 81 4.98 21.87 7.79
N LEU A 82 5.53 20.81 8.39
CA LEU A 82 5.11 19.44 8.09
C LEU A 82 3.65 19.21 8.47
N ARG A 83 3.20 19.68 9.63
CA ARG A 83 1.79 19.58 10.06
C ARG A 83 0.86 20.34 9.12
N ALA A 84 1.27 21.51 8.64
CA ALA A 84 0.51 22.30 7.67
C ALA A 84 0.31 21.56 6.34
N SER A 85 1.21 20.64 5.96
CA SER A 85 1.06 19.77 4.78
C SER A 85 -0.04 18.69 4.90
N GLY A 86 -0.80 18.68 5.99
CA GLY A 86 -2.01 17.89 6.16
C GLY A 86 -1.81 16.51 6.80
N ARG A 87 -2.87 15.69 6.70
CA ARG A 87 -2.91 14.35 7.30
C ARG A 87 -1.77 13.48 6.75
N GLY A 88 -1.11 12.75 7.64
CA GLY A 88 -0.04 11.83 7.26
C GLY A 88 1.36 12.46 7.20
N TRP A 89 1.55 13.68 7.70
CA TRP A 89 2.86 14.36 7.74
C TRP A 89 3.98 13.49 8.36
N GLN A 90 3.71 12.68 9.39
CA GLN A 90 4.70 11.74 9.96
C GLN A 90 5.15 10.66 8.95
N THR A 91 4.24 10.20 8.09
CA THR A 91 4.60 9.27 7.00
C THR A 91 5.44 9.97 5.94
N ARG A 92 5.15 11.26 5.68
CA ARG A 92 5.94 12.10 4.77
C ARG A 92 7.37 12.30 5.26
N VAL A 93 7.59 12.46 6.57
CA VAL A 93 8.94 12.49 7.18
C VAL A 93 9.73 11.23 6.80
N ASN A 94 9.13 10.05 6.94
CA ASN A 94 9.81 8.81 6.57
C ASN A 94 10.12 8.74 5.05
N ALA A 95 9.24 9.25 4.19
CA ALA A 95 9.49 9.31 2.75
C ALA A 95 10.66 10.25 2.41
N ILE A 96 10.74 11.41 3.06
CA ILE A 96 11.85 12.37 2.89
C ILE A 96 13.18 11.71 3.29
N LEU A 97 13.22 11.03 4.44
CA LEU A 97 14.44 10.36 4.92
C LEU A 97 14.87 9.20 4.00
N ARG A 98 13.94 8.56 3.29
CA ARG A 98 14.24 7.53 2.28
C ARG A 98 14.83 8.17 1.02
N ALA A 99 14.13 9.16 0.46
CA ALA A 99 14.57 9.87 -0.73
C ALA A 99 15.98 10.47 -0.55
N TRP A 100 16.25 11.06 0.63
CA TRP A 100 17.59 11.57 0.96
C TRP A 100 18.66 10.48 0.99
N GLN A 101 18.36 9.30 1.58
CA GLN A 101 19.29 8.17 1.59
C GLN A 101 19.56 7.63 0.19
N ASP A 102 18.53 7.53 -0.65
CA ASP A 102 18.66 6.99 -2.01
C ASP A 102 19.47 7.95 -2.89
N ALA A 103 19.19 9.25 -2.83
CA ALA A 103 19.99 10.28 -3.49
C ALA A 103 21.48 10.23 -3.07
N LYS A 104 21.75 10.01 -1.78
CA LYS A 104 23.12 9.88 -1.26
C LYS A 104 23.83 8.63 -1.78
N LYS A 105 23.12 7.51 -1.96
CA LYS A 105 23.70 6.27 -2.51
C LYS A 105 24.01 6.41 -4.00
N SER A 106 23.11 7.03 -4.77
CA SER A 106 23.32 7.27 -6.20
C SER A 106 24.47 8.22 -6.51
N SER A 107 24.81 9.13 -5.59
CA SER A 107 25.96 10.03 -5.71
C SER A 107 27.31 9.38 -5.35
N ALA A 108 27.30 8.21 -4.70
CA ALA A 108 28.51 7.52 -4.22
C ALA A 108 28.91 6.31 -5.09
N ALA A 109 28.14 6.04 -6.15
CA ALA A 109 28.37 4.99 -7.15
C ALA A 109 28.76 5.64 -8.48
#